data_AF-B6IVP4-F1
#
_entry.id   AF-B6IVP4-F1
#
_cell.length_a   1.000
_cell.length_b   1.000
_cell.length_c   1.000
_cell.angle_alpha   90.00
_cell.angle_beta   90.00
_cell.angle_gamma   90.00
#
_symmetry.space_group_name_H-M   'P 1'
#
loop_
_entity.id
_entity.type
_entity.pdbx_description
1 polymer ?
#
loop_
_entity_poly.entity_id
_entity_poly.type
_entity_poly.pdbx_seq_one_letter_code
_entity_poly.pdbx_strand_id
1 'polypeptide(L)'
;MSQGIQPGPNRATHFLFDHKVFTLEGARFILSATTEEPVMRFRLGKNDAEVALDKLCAEFNIDPKSFDGQLLDMAARGLKYVRQIKPGDSIPNELLDGTASWRVDEKHYQIARARLTVQLVTWMTGGETVITSLEHLEQVVGDPTTKARVHEAFRMIADRLALSGDVEQEVEKRVDLLAQELAYIEGLRERMHLLAMIRQGLETAHRIYKAERTMREEIVRMQTLCLPPLADLEARFAQVDAQTGEILVMLRKFEQNIAYIREMRDDLHQCLMPWEELLEDWQALQGAEMPPLDKGPALEALLKKTYHFLARRFSQASQWKLANRRPPK
;
A
#
# COMPACT_ATOMS: atom_id res chain seq x y z
N MET A 1 16.15 -37.45 -16.85
CA MET A 1 15.21 -36.71 -15.98
C MET A 1 16.04 -36.04 -14.91
N SER A 2 16.50 -34.82 -15.18
CA SER A 2 17.37 -34.08 -14.26
C SER A 2 16.46 -33.25 -13.36
N GLN A 3 16.26 -33.70 -12.12
CA GLN A 3 15.62 -32.88 -11.11
C GLN A 3 16.51 -31.67 -10.87
N GLY A 4 16.01 -30.49 -11.23
CA GLY A 4 16.68 -29.22 -10.96
C GLY A 4 16.89 -29.09 -9.46
N ILE A 5 18.14 -28.98 -9.04
CA ILE A 5 18.51 -28.59 -7.69
C ILE A 5 17.93 -27.19 -7.52
N GLN A 6 16.85 -27.06 -6.75
CA GLN A 6 16.41 -25.75 -6.29
C GLN A 6 17.57 -25.16 -5.48
N PRO A 7 18.09 -23.97 -5.85
CA PRO A 7 19.11 -23.33 -5.02
C PRO A 7 18.50 -23.09 -3.64
N GLY A 8 19.17 -23.61 -2.60
CA GLY A 8 18.74 -23.40 -1.22
C GLY A 8 18.63 -21.91 -0.88
N PRO A 9 17.78 -21.53 0.10
CA PRO A 9 17.56 -20.13 0.44
C PRO A 9 18.88 -19.45 0.82
N ASN A 10 19.18 -18.34 0.15
CA ASN A 10 20.37 -17.54 0.41
C ASN A 10 20.12 -16.61 1.61
N ARG A 11 21.11 -16.52 2.52
CA ARG A 11 21.13 -15.58 3.66
C ARG A 11 20.98 -14.11 3.25
N ALA A 12 21.26 -13.77 1.99
CA ALA A 12 21.05 -12.42 1.45
C ALA A 12 19.58 -12.11 1.06
N THR A 13 18.72 -13.12 0.93
CA THR A 13 17.33 -12.95 0.45
C THR A 13 16.28 -13.51 1.41
N HIS A 14 16.68 -14.14 2.52
CA HIS A 14 15.78 -14.76 3.49
C HIS A 14 16.19 -14.46 4.93
N PHE A 15 15.22 -14.40 5.84
CA PHE A 15 15.43 -14.23 7.28
C PHE A 15 15.88 -15.54 7.95
N LEU A 16 17.13 -15.94 7.70
CA LEU A 16 17.71 -17.18 8.22
C LEU A 16 18.50 -16.93 9.50
N PHE A 17 17.82 -16.87 10.64
CA PHE A 17 18.48 -16.64 11.93
C PHE A 17 19.23 -17.87 12.46
N ASP A 18 20.37 -17.65 13.10
CA ASP A 18 21.20 -18.70 13.72
C ASP A 18 20.82 -18.98 15.19
N HIS A 19 20.36 -17.96 15.93
CA HIS A 19 20.03 -18.08 17.35
C HIS A 19 18.76 -18.91 17.61
N LYS A 20 18.81 -19.85 18.56
CA LYS A 20 17.71 -20.78 18.87
C LYS A 20 16.43 -20.10 19.37
N VAL A 21 16.50 -18.86 19.82
CA VAL A 21 15.29 -18.11 20.21
C VAL A 21 14.32 -17.97 19.04
N PHE A 22 14.82 -17.90 17.81
CA PHE A 22 13.98 -17.77 16.62
C PHE A 22 13.35 -19.09 16.17
N THR A 23 13.71 -20.21 16.79
CA THR A 23 13.08 -21.52 16.52
C THR A 23 11.90 -21.79 17.47
N LEU A 24 11.50 -20.84 18.30
CA LEU A 24 10.34 -20.97 19.18
C LEU A 24 9.06 -21.18 18.37
N GLU A 25 8.13 -21.97 18.92
CA GLU A 25 6.86 -22.26 18.26
C GLU A 25 6.08 -20.97 18.00
N GLY A 26 5.65 -20.78 16.75
CA GLY A 26 4.86 -19.62 16.34
C GLY A 26 5.63 -18.30 16.31
N ALA A 27 6.97 -18.34 16.36
CA ALA A 27 7.85 -17.19 16.22
C ALA A 27 7.53 -16.38 14.95
N ARG A 28 7.16 -15.12 15.14
CA ARG A 28 6.90 -14.15 14.08
C ARG A 28 7.16 -12.74 14.57
N PHE A 29 7.67 -11.90 13.70
CA PHE A 29 7.83 -10.47 13.93
C PHE A 29 6.60 -9.75 13.43
N ILE A 30 6.08 -8.82 14.23
CA ILE A 30 4.92 -7.98 13.91
C ILE A 30 5.11 -6.59 14.54
N LEU A 31 4.34 -5.60 14.10
CA LEU A 31 4.18 -4.37 14.88
C LEU A 31 3.21 -4.64 16.03
N SER A 32 3.61 -4.27 17.25
CA SER A 32 2.76 -4.47 18.41
C SER A 32 1.45 -3.72 18.21
N ALA A 33 0.37 -4.47 18.39
CA ALA A 33 -0.95 -3.91 18.40
C ALA A 33 -1.17 -2.98 19.58
N THR A 34 -0.22 -2.71 20.50
CA THR A 34 -0.31 -1.72 21.61
C THR A 34 0.68 -0.55 21.50
N THR A 35 1.95 -0.82 21.18
CA THR A 35 3.00 0.22 21.14
C THR A 35 3.34 0.69 19.74
N GLU A 36 2.89 -0.01 18.70
CA GLU A 36 3.31 0.20 17.30
C GLU A 36 4.82 0.01 17.08
N GLU A 37 5.50 -0.64 18.01
CA GLU A 37 6.92 -0.99 17.91
C GLU A 37 7.07 -2.42 17.37
N PRO A 38 8.17 -2.71 16.64
CA PRO A 38 8.53 -4.08 16.26
C PRO A 38 8.67 -4.99 17.48
N VAL A 39 7.93 -6.09 17.49
CA VAL A 39 7.99 -7.12 18.52
C VAL A 39 8.12 -8.50 17.88
N MET A 40 8.79 -9.41 18.58
CA MET A 40 8.71 -10.84 18.30
C MET A 40 7.56 -11.42 19.12
N ARG A 41 6.58 -12.02 18.44
CA ARG A 41 5.50 -12.79 19.04
C ARG A 41 5.78 -14.28 18.90
N PHE A 42 5.60 -15.04 19.96
CA PHE A 42 5.76 -16.49 19.97
C PHE A 42 4.78 -17.12 20.97
N ARG A 43 4.62 -18.44 20.88
CA ARG A 43 3.69 -19.17 21.73
C ARG A 43 4.34 -19.51 23.07
N LEU A 44 3.66 -19.14 24.16
CA LEU A 44 4.03 -19.51 25.53
C LEU A 44 2.88 -20.30 26.17
N GLY A 45 2.95 -21.62 26.05
CA GLY A 45 1.87 -22.53 26.46
C GLY A 45 0.63 -22.35 25.57
N LYS A 46 -0.48 -21.88 26.15
CA LYS A 46 -1.73 -21.62 25.42
C LYS A 46 -1.89 -20.17 24.94
N ASN A 47 -1.02 -19.27 25.39
CA ASN A 47 -1.11 -17.84 25.10
C ASN A 47 0.03 -17.41 24.17
N ASP A 48 -0.16 -16.29 23.48
CA ASP A 48 0.92 -15.61 22.77
C ASP A 48 1.64 -14.65 23.72
N ALA A 49 2.97 -14.61 23.65
CA ALA A 49 3.83 -13.65 24.33
C ALA A 49 4.46 -12.70 23.31
N GLU A 50 4.67 -11.44 23.69
CA GLU A 50 5.35 -10.42 22.88
C GLU A 50 6.60 -9.90 23.60
N VAL A 51 7.71 -9.81 22.87
CA VAL A 51 8.96 -9.22 23.35
C VAL A 51 9.43 -8.20 22.32
N ALA A 52 9.69 -6.98 22.76
CA ALA A 52 10.23 -5.92 21.89
C ALA A 52 11.65 -6.29 21.42
N LEU A 53 11.99 -5.95 20.17
CA LEU A 53 13.25 -6.42 19.56
C LEU A 53 14.50 -5.88 20.27
N ASP A 54 14.43 -4.68 20.84
CA ASP A 54 15.50 -4.10 21.66
C ASP A 54 15.76 -4.94 22.92
N LYS A 55 14.70 -5.37 23.60
CA LYS A 55 14.77 -6.25 24.77
C LYS A 55 15.21 -7.65 24.40
N LEU A 56 14.75 -8.16 23.26
CA LEU A 56 15.16 -9.48 22.76
C LEU A 56 16.69 -9.55 22.59
N CYS A 57 17.30 -8.52 22.01
CA CYS A 57 18.76 -8.46 21.88
C CYS A 57 19.46 -8.48 23.24
N ALA A 58 18.97 -7.70 24.20
CA ALA A 58 19.56 -7.63 25.54
C ALA A 58 19.38 -8.94 26.34
N GLU A 59 18.18 -9.51 26.34
CA GLU A 59 17.84 -10.71 27.12
C GLU A 59 18.55 -11.97 26.60
N PHE A 60 18.72 -12.09 25.28
CA PHE A 60 19.35 -13.25 24.64
C PHE A 60 20.81 -12.99 24.26
N ASN A 61 21.40 -11.86 24.67
CA ASN A 61 22.78 -11.48 24.39
C ASN A 61 23.14 -11.55 22.89
N ILE A 62 22.22 -11.07 22.04
CA ILE A 62 22.43 -10.97 20.59
C ILE A 62 23.12 -9.64 20.32
N ASP A 63 24.37 -9.69 19.86
CA ASP A 63 25.12 -8.49 19.46
C ASP A 63 24.41 -7.81 18.28
N PRO A 64 24.07 -6.51 18.35
CA PRO A 64 23.47 -5.78 17.23
C PRO A 64 24.30 -5.80 15.94
N LYS A 65 25.62 -6.00 16.04
CA LYS A 65 26.52 -6.13 14.88
C LYS A 65 26.64 -7.55 14.36
N SER A 66 26.18 -8.56 15.12
CA SER A 66 26.13 -9.93 14.64
C SER A 66 25.18 -10.09 13.46
N PHE A 67 25.26 -11.24 12.79
CA PHE A 67 24.37 -11.56 11.68
C PHE A 67 22.89 -11.52 12.10
N ASP A 68 22.52 -12.15 13.22
CA ASP A 68 21.16 -12.11 13.74
C ASP A 68 20.73 -10.70 14.15
N GLY A 69 21.64 -9.90 14.72
CA GLY A 69 21.38 -8.50 15.04
C GLY A 69 21.02 -7.67 13.79
N GLN A 70 21.73 -7.88 12.68
CA GLN A 70 21.44 -7.22 11.40
C GLN A 70 20.14 -7.72 10.78
N LEU A 71 19.84 -9.04 10.87
CA LEU A 71 18.57 -9.59 10.43
C LEU A 71 17.38 -9.05 11.25
N LEU A 72 17.57 -8.80 12.54
CA LEU A 72 16.55 -8.19 13.40
C LEU A 72 16.26 -6.74 13.00
N ASP A 73 17.29 -5.94 12.72
CA ASP A 73 17.11 -4.57 12.19
C ASP A 73 16.37 -4.60 10.84
N MET A 74 16.76 -5.53 9.97
CA MET A 74 16.11 -5.71 8.68
C MET A 74 14.65 -6.17 8.82
N ALA A 75 14.34 -7.05 9.78
CA ALA A 75 12.97 -7.46 10.08
C ALA A 75 12.16 -6.26 10.59
N ALA A 76 12.71 -5.46 11.51
CA ALA A 76 12.08 -4.24 12.00
C ALA A 76 11.75 -3.25 10.86
N ARG A 77 12.68 -3.07 9.90
CA ARG A 77 12.45 -2.26 8.70
C ARG A 77 11.43 -2.89 7.75
N GLY A 78 11.46 -4.21 7.61
CA GLY A 78 10.57 -4.99 6.75
C GLY A 78 9.11 -4.90 7.15
N LEU A 79 8.84 -4.77 8.45
CA LEU A 79 7.48 -4.59 8.99
C LEU A 79 6.78 -3.29 8.55
N LYS A 80 7.49 -2.38 7.88
CA LYS A 80 6.86 -1.25 7.18
C LYS A 80 6.13 -1.70 5.90
N TYR A 81 6.56 -2.82 5.31
CA TYR A 81 6.08 -3.29 4.00
C TYR A 81 5.23 -4.55 4.10
N VAL A 82 5.28 -5.28 5.21
CA VAL A 82 4.49 -6.49 5.42
C VAL A 82 3.91 -6.55 6.84
N ARG A 83 2.72 -7.16 7.00
CA ARG A 83 2.06 -7.28 8.31
C ARG A 83 2.82 -8.14 9.32
N GLN A 84 3.51 -9.17 8.82
CA GLN A 84 4.27 -10.12 9.63
C GLN A 84 5.47 -10.67 8.87
N ILE A 85 6.51 -11.05 9.59
CA ILE A 85 7.68 -11.75 9.07
C ILE A 85 7.93 -12.98 9.94
N LYS A 86 8.14 -14.14 9.33
CA LYS A 86 8.54 -15.36 10.04
C LYS A 86 10.00 -15.69 9.76
N PRO A 87 10.70 -16.34 10.69
CA PRO A 87 11.99 -16.96 10.39
C PRO A 87 11.87 -17.88 9.17
N GLY A 88 12.76 -17.71 8.20
CA GLY A 88 12.74 -18.39 6.91
C GLY A 88 11.99 -17.67 5.78
N ASP A 89 11.22 -16.63 6.06
CA ASP A 89 10.55 -15.85 5.01
C ASP A 89 11.58 -15.09 4.15
N SER A 90 11.20 -14.80 2.90
CA SER A 90 11.96 -13.91 2.03
C SER A 90 11.97 -12.48 2.57
N ILE A 91 13.11 -11.81 2.44
CA ILE A 91 13.24 -10.39 2.77
C ILE A 91 12.38 -9.58 1.78
N PRO A 92 11.59 -8.59 2.25
CA PRO A 92 10.81 -7.74 1.37
C PRO A 92 11.68 -7.08 0.29
N ASN A 93 11.27 -7.19 -0.96
CA ASN A 93 11.96 -6.63 -2.11
C ASN A 93 12.14 -5.11 -2.00
N GLU A 94 11.25 -4.42 -1.28
CA GLU A 94 11.37 -2.98 -1.02
C GLU A 94 12.68 -2.64 -0.29
N LEU A 95 13.23 -3.58 0.48
CA LEU A 95 14.52 -3.46 1.15
C LEU A 95 15.70 -3.90 0.28
N LEU A 96 15.48 -4.75 -0.73
CA LEU A 96 16.52 -5.34 -1.56
C LEU A 96 16.79 -4.49 -2.81
N ASP A 97 15.76 -4.20 -3.59
CA ASP A 97 15.84 -3.53 -4.90
C ASP A 97 14.77 -2.46 -5.12
N GLY A 98 13.88 -2.25 -4.15
CA GLY A 98 12.79 -1.27 -4.21
C GLY A 98 11.57 -1.75 -4.99
N THR A 99 11.54 -2.98 -5.51
CA THR A 99 10.34 -3.56 -6.10
C THR A 99 9.35 -3.98 -5.01
N ALA A 100 8.07 -4.09 -5.35
CA ALA A 100 7.04 -4.47 -4.38
C ALA A 100 7.12 -5.97 -4.02
N SER A 101 6.92 -6.30 -2.75
CA SER A 101 6.82 -7.69 -2.26
C SER A 101 5.40 -8.26 -2.38
N TRP A 102 4.43 -7.40 -2.66
CA TRP A 102 3.03 -7.75 -2.82
C TRP A 102 2.66 -7.71 -4.30
N ARG A 103 1.48 -8.23 -4.65
CA ARG A 103 1.01 -8.31 -6.03
C ARG A 103 -0.25 -7.47 -6.24
N VAL A 104 -0.39 -6.97 -7.45
CA VAL A 104 -1.61 -6.35 -7.95
C VAL A 104 -2.24 -7.18 -9.04
N ASP A 105 -3.57 -7.13 -9.10
CA ASP A 105 -4.34 -7.77 -10.16
C ASP A 105 -4.07 -7.11 -11.52
N GLU A 106 -4.21 -7.91 -12.58
CA GLU A 106 -4.03 -7.48 -13.97
C GLU A 106 -4.88 -6.25 -14.33
N LYS A 107 -6.09 -6.13 -13.77
CA LYS A 107 -6.96 -4.96 -13.97
C LYS A 107 -6.26 -3.64 -13.64
N HIS A 108 -5.42 -3.61 -12.60
CA HIS A 108 -4.72 -2.39 -12.18
C HIS A 108 -3.65 -1.98 -13.18
N TYR A 109 -2.97 -2.97 -13.77
CA TYR A 109 -2.03 -2.73 -14.85
C TYR A 109 -2.73 -2.15 -16.08
N GLN A 110 -3.87 -2.72 -16.46
CA GLN A 110 -4.67 -2.22 -17.59
C GLN A 110 -5.13 -0.77 -17.35
N ILE A 111 -5.57 -0.43 -16.13
CA ILE A 111 -5.95 0.93 -15.75
C ILE A 111 -4.75 1.88 -15.86
N ALA A 112 -3.61 1.53 -15.28
CA ALA A 112 -2.40 2.35 -15.32
C ALA A 112 -1.91 2.58 -16.75
N ARG A 113 -1.85 1.52 -17.57
CA ARG A 113 -1.45 1.59 -18.98
C ARG A 113 -2.42 2.45 -19.80
N ALA A 114 -3.71 2.33 -19.54
CA ALA A 114 -4.73 3.11 -20.21
C ALA A 114 -4.63 4.60 -19.86
N ARG A 115 -4.32 4.95 -18.60
CA ARG A 115 -4.05 6.34 -18.19
C ARG A 115 -2.84 6.93 -18.91
N LEU A 116 -1.72 6.21 -18.95
CA LEU A 116 -0.53 6.64 -19.69
C LEU A 116 -0.82 6.82 -21.19
N THR A 117 -1.61 5.91 -21.76
CA THR A 117 -2.05 5.98 -23.16
C THR A 117 -2.80 7.26 -23.47
N VAL A 118 -3.76 7.64 -22.61
CA VAL A 118 -4.50 8.89 -22.81
C VAL A 118 -3.58 10.10 -22.64
N GLN A 119 -2.69 10.10 -21.64
CA GLN A 119 -1.72 11.18 -21.46
C GLN A 119 -0.83 11.38 -22.71
N LEU A 120 -0.38 10.31 -23.35
CA LEU A 120 0.41 10.36 -24.59
C LEU A 120 -0.39 11.00 -25.73
N VAL A 121 -1.64 10.61 -25.90
CA VAL A 121 -2.51 11.12 -26.97
C VAL A 121 -2.90 12.57 -26.73
N THR A 122 -3.23 12.93 -25.49
CA THR A 122 -3.47 14.32 -25.06
C THR A 122 -2.25 15.19 -25.33
N TRP A 123 -1.05 14.72 -24.97
CA TRP A 123 0.19 15.42 -25.24
C TRP A 123 0.43 15.66 -26.74
N MET A 124 0.20 14.65 -27.58
CA MET A 124 0.42 14.74 -29.01
C MET A 124 -0.59 15.67 -29.71
N THR A 125 -1.86 15.59 -29.32
CA THR A 125 -2.94 16.36 -29.96
C THR A 125 -3.11 17.76 -29.40
N GLY A 126 -2.51 18.05 -28.23
CA GLY A 126 -2.70 19.31 -27.51
C GLY A 126 -4.11 19.50 -26.94
N GLY A 127 -4.94 18.45 -26.94
CA GLY A 127 -6.32 18.49 -26.46
C GLY A 127 -6.45 18.01 -25.02
N GLU A 128 -7.20 18.73 -24.18
CA GLU A 128 -7.60 18.27 -22.85
C GLU A 128 -8.64 17.15 -22.99
N THR A 129 -8.23 15.90 -22.77
CA THR A 129 -9.18 14.78 -22.66
C THR A 129 -9.45 14.56 -21.18
N VAL A 130 -10.57 15.08 -20.69
CA VAL A 130 -11.00 14.86 -19.30
C VAL A 130 -11.58 13.46 -19.18
N ILE A 131 -10.81 12.53 -18.62
CA ILE A 131 -11.31 11.19 -18.30
C ILE A 131 -12.10 11.28 -17.00
N THR A 132 -13.39 11.00 -17.06
CA THR A 132 -14.30 11.10 -15.91
C THR A 132 -14.62 9.75 -15.26
N SER A 133 -14.36 8.62 -15.94
CA SER A 133 -14.63 7.27 -15.44
C SER A 133 -13.74 6.21 -16.07
N LEU A 134 -13.71 5.02 -15.47
CA LEU A 134 -13.00 3.85 -15.99
C LEU A 134 -13.58 3.36 -17.32
N GLU A 135 -14.91 3.38 -17.47
CA GLU A 135 -15.57 3.01 -18.73
C GLU A 135 -15.20 3.96 -19.87
N HIS A 136 -15.11 5.26 -19.59
CA HIS A 136 -14.66 6.25 -20.55
C HIS A 136 -13.20 6.01 -20.95
N LEU A 137 -12.35 5.65 -19.99
CA LEU A 137 -10.94 5.29 -20.22
C LEU A 137 -10.82 4.10 -21.19
N GLU A 138 -11.56 3.03 -20.96
CA GLU A 138 -11.55 1.82 -21.79
C GLU A 138 -12.03 2.10 -23.22
N GLN A 139 -13.09 2.90 -23.39
CA GLN A 139 -13.61 3.29 -24.70
C GLN A 139 -12.57 4.07 -25.51
N VAL A 140 -11.88 5.03 -24.87
CA VAL A 140 -10.85 5.84 -25.53
C VAL A 140 -9.67 4.98 -25.97
N VAL A 141 -9.23 4.03 -25.14
CA VAL A 141 -8.11 3.13 -25.45
C VAL A 141 -8.48 2.07 -26.49
N GLY A 142 -9.75 1.65 -26.52
CA GLY A 142 -10.26 0.68 -27.49
C GLY A 142 -10.34 1.20 -28.93
N ASP A 143 -10.43 2.52 -29.12
CA ASP A 143 -10.53 3.14 -30.46
C ASP A 143 -9.28 2.87 -31.32
N PRO A 144 -9.42 2.26 -32.52
CA PRO A 144 -8.32 2.08 -33.47
C PRO A 144 -7.55 3.37 -33.78
N THR A 145 -8.24 4.51 -33.78
CA THR A 145 -7.63 5.83 -34.00
C THR A 145 -6.66 6.17 -32.87
N THR A 146 -7.02 5.89 -31.62
CA THR A 146 -6.15 6.09 -30.45
C THR A 146 -4.89 5.23 -30.56
N LYS A 147 -5.02 3.97 -30.98
CA LYS A 147 -3.86 3.07 -31.15
C LYS A 147 -2.87 3.60 -32.20
N ALA A 148 -3.37 4.07 -33.34
CA ALA A 148 -2.52 4.69 -34.37
C ALA A 148 -1.81 5.96 -33.84
N ARG A 149 -2.52 6.78 -33.05
CA ARG A 149 -1.98 7.98 -32.41
C ARG A 149 -0.90 7.66 -31.38
N VAL A 150 -0.99 6.53 -30.67
CA VAL A 150 0.04 6.10 -29.70
C VAL A 150 1.36 5.79 -30.40
N HIS A 151 1.35 5.03 -31.49
CA HIS A 151 2.57 4.73 -32.26
C HIS A 151 3.24 6.01 -32.79
N GLU A 152 2.45 6.95 -33.29
CA GLU A 152 2.98 8.25 -33.72
C GLU A 152 3.56 9.05 -32.54
N ALA A 153 2.88 9.05 -31.39
CA ALA A 153 3.38 9.68 -30.18
C ALA A 153 4.73 9.09 -29.73
N PHE A 154 4.92 7.77 -29.81
CA PHE A 154 6.20 7.14 -29.47
C PHE A 154 7.35 7.65 -30.35
N ARG A 155 7.14 7.79 -31.66
CA ARG A 155 8.15 8.33 -32.58
C ARG A 155 8.49 9.79 -32.25
N MET A 156 7.47 10.62 -32.04
CA MET A 156 7.68 12.02 -31.68
C MET A 156 8.41 12.19 -30.35
N ILE A 157 8.14 11.31 -29.38
CA ILE A 157 8.82 11.32 -28.07
C ILE A 157 10.27 10.86 -28.22
N ALA A 158 10.51 9.79 -28.97
CA ALA A 158 11.86 9.31 -29.26
C ALA A 158 12.75 10.41 -29.84
N ASP A 159 12.23 11.16 -30.83
CA ASP A 159 12.92 12.29 -31.44
C ASP A 159 13.23 13.38 -30.40
N ARG A 160 12.26 13.73 -29.54
CA ARG A 160 12.45 14.75 -28.48
C ARG A 160 13.39 14.32 -27.36
N LEU A 161 13.50 13.02 -27.11
CA LEU A 161 14.41 12.44 -26.11
C LEU A 161 15.81 12.18 -26.69
N ALA A 162 16.01 12.43 -28.00
CA ALA A 162 17.25 12.17 -28.72
C ALA A 162 17.77 10.74 -28.50
N LEU A 163 16.85 9.76 -28.46
CA LEU A 163 17.20 8.35 -28.34
C LEU A 163 17.81 7.85 -29.66
N SER A 164 18.71 6.87 -29.57
CA SER A 164 19.36 6.25 -30.73
C SER A 164 19.08 4.75 -30.78
N GLY A 165 18.93 4.17 -31.96
CA GLY A 165 18.69 2.74 -32.15
C GLY A 165 17.21 2.40 -32.37
N ASP A 166 16.72 1.34 -31.72
CA ASP A 166 15.30 0.97 -31.75
C ASP A 166 14.49 1.81 -30.76
N VAL A 167 14.25 3.06 -31.17
CA VAL A 167 13.72 4.10 -30.29
C VAL A 167 12.26 3.91 -29.92
N GLU A 168 11.45 3.30 -30.82
CA GLU A 168 10.03 3.04 -30.56
C GLU A 168 9.89 1.94 -29.49
N GLN A 169 10.66 0.86 -29.60
CA GLN A 169 10.68 -0.20 -28.59
C GLN A 169 11.20 0.28 -27.22
N GLU A 170 12.21 1.16 -27.19
CA GLU A 170 12.72 1.70 -25.93
C GLU A 170 11.70 2.60 -25.22
N VAL A 171 10.96 3.44 -25.98
CA VAL A 171 9.87 4.24 -25.41
C VAL A 171 8.72 3.35 -24.92
N GLU A 172 8.32 2.35 -25.72
CA GLU A 172 7.30 1.38 -25.34
C GLU A 172 7.67 0.65 -24.04
N LYS A 173 8.91 0.15 -23.95
CA LYS A 173 9.42 -0.52 -22.75
C LYS A 173 9.38 0.39 -21.51
N ARG A 174 9.73 1.67 -21.64
CA ARG A 174 9.65 2.63 -20.52
C ARG A 174 8.21 2.88 -20.10
N VAL A 175 7.29 2.99 -21.07
CA VAL A 175 5.86 3.15 -20.77
C VAL A 175 5.30 1.93 -20.07
N ASP A 176 5.66 0.71 -20.52
CA ASP A 176 5.23 -0.52 -19.88
C ASP A 176 5.80 -0.67 -18.46
N LEU A 177 7.06 -0.30 -18.22
CA LEU A 177 7.65 -0.27 -16.87
C LEU A 177 6.97 0.76 -15.97
N LEU A 178 6.65 1.96 -16.48
CA LEU A 178 5.87 2.94 -15.74
C LEU A 178 4.47 2.42 -15.41
N ALA A 179 3.81 1.74 -16.35
CA ALA A 179 2.51 1.13 -16.13
C ALA A 179 2.57 0.06 -15.04
N GLN A 180 3.63 -0.76 -15.00
CA GLN A 180 3.85 -1.75 -13.95
C GLN A 180 4.00 -1.12 -12.56
N GLU A 181 4.79 -0.05 -12.43
CA GLU A 181 4.95 0.62 -11.14
C GLU A 181 3.66 1.36 -10.72
N LEU A 182 2.98 2.01 -11.65
CA LEU A 182 1.70 2.69 -11.41
C LEU A 182 0.56 1.74 -11.11
N ALA A 183 0.61 0.48 -11.59
CA ALA A 183 -0.38 -0.54 -11.26
C ALA A 183 -0.48 -0.76 -9.74
N TYR A 184 0.63 -0.64 -9.02
CA TYR A 184 0.61 -0.69 -7.55
C TYR A 184 -0.15 0.50 -6.95
N ILE A 185 0.05 1.71 -7.48
CA ILE A 185 -0.72 2.88 -7.06
C ILE A 185 -2.22 2.67 -7.32
N GLU A 186 -2.60 2.12 -8.47
CA GLU A 186 -4.00 1.79 -8.77
C GLU A 186 -4.58 0.74 -7.80
N GLY A 187 -3.79 -0.28 -7.44
CA GLY A 187 -4.20 -1.27 -6.43
C GLY A 187 -4.38 -0.68 -5.03
N LEU A 188 -3.60 0.35 -4.67
CA LEU A 188 -3.78 1.09 -3.42
C LEU A 188 -4.98 2.03 -3.50
N ARG A 189 -5.25 2.60 -4.68
CA ARG A 189 -6.42 3.47 -4.93
C ARG A 189 -7.71 2.69 -4.76
N GLU A 190 -7.80 1.48 -5.31
CA GLU A 190 -8.94 0.59 -5.08
C GLU A 190 -9.15 0.34 -3.58
N ARG A 191 -8.08 0.01 -2.84
CA ARG A 191 -8.14 -0.19 -1.39
C ARG A 191 -8.59 1.06 -0.63
N MET A 192 -8.13 2.23 -1.05
CA MET A 192 -8.57 3.51 -0.47
C MET A 192 -10.07 3.73 -0.70
N HIS A 193 -10.60 3.42 -1.88
CA HIS A 193 -12.03 3.52 -2.15
C HIS A 193 -12.86 2.61 -1.23
N LEU A 194 -12.33 1.46 -0.81
CA LEU A 194 -12.99 0.61 0.19
C LEU A 194 -13.09 1.29 1.56
N LEU A 195 -12.23 2.26 1.90
CA LEU A 195 -12.37 3.03 3.15
C LEU A 195 -13.64 3.90 3.18
N ALA A 196 -14.21 4.22 2.02
CA ALA A 196 -15.52 4.88 1.94
C ALA A 196 -16.63 4.03 2.57
N MET A 197 -16.48 2.69 2.57
CA MET A 197 -17.40 1.76 3.25
C MET A 197 -17.48 2.06 4.75
N ILE A 198 -16.35 2.30 5.41
CA ILE A 198 -16.31 2.63 6.84
C ILE A 198 -17.10 3.92 7.10
N ARG A 199 -16.92 4.96 6.26
CA ARG A 199 -17.65 6.23 6.38
C ARG A 199 -19.15 6.03 6.20
N GLN A 200 -19.56 5.35 5.14
CA GLN A 200 -20.97 5.04 4.86
C GLN A 200 -21.58 4.18 5.98
N GLY A 201 -20.79 3.27 6.54
CA GLY A 201 -21.14 2.45 7.69
C GLY A 201 -21.40 3.27 8.95
N LEU A 202 -20.52 4.23 9.26
CA LEU A 202 -20.72 5.16 10.37
C LEU A 202 -21.95 6.07 10.17
N GLU A 203 -22.20 6.55 8.95
CA GLU A 203 -23.40 7.31 8.62
C GLU A 203 -24.68 6.49 8.79
N THR A 204 -24.66 5.22 8.38
CA THR A 204 -25.78 4.29 8.55
C THR A 204 -25.99 3.97 10.03
N ALA A 205 -24.93 3.66 10.78
CA ALA A 205 -24.98 3.47 12.22
C ALA A 205 -25.53 4.70 12.95
N HIS A 206 -25.16 5.90 12.54
CA HIS A 206 -25.68 7.14 13.13
C HIS A 206 -27.21 7.24 13.01
N ARG A 207 -27.77 6.79 11.87
CA ARG A 207 -29.23 6.74 11.66
C ARG A 207 -29.90 5.65 12.49
N ILE A 208 -29.27 4.47 12.58
CA ILE A 208 -29.76 3.32 13.37
C ILE A 208 -29.86 3.70 14.85
N TYR A 209 -28.81 4.30 15.41
CA TYR A 209 -28.71 4.67 16.82
C TYR A 209 -29.24 6.08 17.14
N LYS A 210 -30.10 6.66 16.29
CA LYS A 210 -30.59 8.05 16.43
C LYS A 210 -31.21 8.39 17.78
N ALA A 211 -31.85 7.39 18.43
CA ALA A 211 -32.51 7.55 19.73
C ALA A 211 -31.57 7.38 20.93
N GLU A 212 -30.38 6.82 20.73
CA GLU A 212 -29.42 6.50 21.78
C GLU A 212 -28.33 7.57 21.82
N ARG A 213 -28.53 8.55 22.69
CA ARG A 213 -27.66 9.73 22.79
C ARG A 213 -26.18 9.35 22.90
N THR A 214 -25.83 8.44 23.81
CA THR A 214 -24.43 8.05 24.06
C THR A 214 -23.78 7.43 22.82
N MET A 215 -24.44 6.47 22.19
CA MET A 215 -23.93 5.81 20.99
C MET A 215 -23.82 6.79 19.81
N ARG A 216 -24.81 7.67 19.67
CA ARG A 216 -24.79 8.72 18.64
C ARG A 216 -23.59 9.66 18.81
N GLU A 217 -23.31 10.10 20.04
CA GLU A 217 -22.14 10.94 20.35
C GLU A 217 -20.82 10.22 20.07
N GLU A 218 -20.72 8.92 20.36
CA GLU A 218 -19.56 8.09 19.99
C GLU A 218 -19.36 7.99 18.48
N ILE A 219 -20.42 7.73 17.72
CA ILE A 219 -20.35 7.64 16.25
C ILE A 219 -19.92 8.98 15.65
N VAL A 220 -20.42 10.12 16.14
CA VAL A 220 -19.98 11.44 15.69
C VAL A 220 -18.48 11.64 15.93
N ARG A 221 -17.95 11.22 17.09
CA ARG A 221 -16.51 11.27 17.35
C ARG A 221 -15.71 10.41 16.37
N MET A 222 -16.19 9.21 16.04
CA MET A 222 -15.56 8.36 15.02
C MET A 222 -15.54 9.05 13.65
N GLN A 223 -16.65 9.64 13.23
CA GLN A 223 -16.72 10.40 11.97
C GLN A 223 -15.72 11.55 11.94
N THR A 224 -15.58 12.31 13.04
CA THR A 224 -14.59 13.39 13.16
C THR A 224 -13.16 12.88 13.11
N LEU A 225 -12.83 11.79 13.81
CA LEU A 225 -11.47 11.23 13.84
C LEU A 225 -11.05 10.60 12.50
N CYS A 226 -12.01 10.11 11.71
CA CYS A 226 -11.76 9.45 10.43
C CYS A 226 -11.46 10.45 9.29
N LEU A 227 -11.96 11.69 9.36
CA LEU A 227 -11.82 12.67 8.28
C LEU A 227 -10.35 13.04 7.95
N PRO A 228 -9.49 13.45 8.90
CA PRO A 228 -8.13 13.87 8.59
C PRO A 228 -7.27 12.82 7.88
N PRO A 229 -7.18 11.55 8.34
CA PRO A 229 -6.33 10.57 7.66
C PRO A 229 -6.84 10.19 6.26
N LEU A 230 -8.15 10.25 6.01
CA LEU A 230 -8.68 10.02 4.67
C LEU A 230 -8.36 11.18 3.72
N ALA A 231 -8.48 12.41 4.20
CA ALA A 231 -8.08 13.59 3.42
C ALA A 231 -6.56 13.61 3.12
N ASP A 232 -5.73 13.15 4.06
CA ASP A 232 -4.28 13.01 3.84
C ASP A 232 -3.98 11.96 2.75
N LEU A 233 -4.67 10.81 2.76
CA LEU A 233 -4.56 9.81 1.70
C LEU A 233 -5.00 10.36 0.34
N GLU A 234 -6.13 11.07 0.27
CA GLU A 234 -6.60 11.74 -0.96
C GLU A 234 -5.55 12.71 -1.51
N ALA A 235 -4.96 13.53 -0.63
CA ALA A 235 -3.91 14.47 -1.01
C ALA A 235 -2.65 13.77 -1.54
N ARG A 236 -2.24 12.65 -0.94
CA ARG A 236 -1.10 11.85 -1.42
C ARG A 236 -1.36 11.27 -2.81
N PHE A 237 -2.55 10.72 -3.07
CA PHE A 237 -2.91 10.24 -4.42
C PHE A 237 -2.90 11.39 -5.43
N ALA A 238 -3.47 12.55 -5.08
CA ALA A 238 -3.46 13.73 -5.95
C ALA A 238 -2.03 14.22 -6.25
N GLN A 239 -1.12 14.12 -5.27
CA GLN A 239 0.30 14.45 -5.47
C GLN A 239 0.98 13.47 -6.45
N VAL A 240 0.69 12.17 -6.35
CA VAL A 240 1.19 11.18 -7.34
C VAL A 240 0.66 11.54 -8.72
N ASP A 241 -0.65 11.74 -8.86
CA ASP A 241 -1.29 12.04 -10.14
C ASP A 241 -0.72 13.33 -10.77
N ALA A 242 -0.47 14.36 -9.98
CA ALA A 242 0.13 15.61 -10.45
C ALA A 242 1.56 15.40 -10.96
N GLN A 243 2.39 14.64 -10.23
CA GLN A 243 3.78 14.35 -10.63
C GLN A 243 3.84 13.42 -11.85
N THR A 244 2.90 12.49 -11.98
CA THR A 244 2.85 11.54 -13.09
C THR A 244 1.96 11.98 -14.25
N GLY A 245 1.44 13.22 -14.22
CA GLY A 245 0.57 13.78 -15.26
C GLY A 245 1.33 14.24 -16.51
N GLU A 246 2.62 14.55 -16.38
CA GLU A 246 3.46 15.04 -17.49
C GLU A 246 4.33 13.93 -18.09
N ILE A 247 3.76 13.16 -19.04
CA ILE A 247 4.42 11.97 -19.60
C ILE A 247 5.82 12.21 -20.21
N LEU A 248 6.06 13.38 -20.82
CA LEU A 248 7.40 13.73 -21.31
C LEU A 248 8.43 13.87 -20.19
N VAL A 249 8.04 14.47 -19.07
CA VAL A 249 8.92 14.61 -17.90
C VAL A 249 9.17 13.23 -17.29
N MET A 250 8.12 12.40 -17.22
CA MET A 250 8.18 11.01 -16.78
C MET A 250 9.23 10.21 -17.55
N LEU A 251 9.17 10.25 -18.89
CA LEU A 251 10.08 9.50 -19.76
C LEU A 251 11.48 10.09 -19.85
N ARG A 252 11.64 11.42 -19.72
CA ARG A 252 12.95 12.09 -19.74
C ARG A 252 13.75 11.78 -18.48
N LYS A 253 13.12 11.83 -17.30
CA LYS A 253 13.74 11.56 -16.00
C LYS A 253 13.35 10.17 -15.47
N PHE A 254 13.33 9.18 -16.36
CA PHE A 254 12.75 7.86 -16.14
C PHE A 254 13.14 7.21 -14.80
N GLU A 255 14.44 7.02 -14.55
CA GLU A 255 14.93 6.39 -13.31
C GLU A 255 14.52 7.15 -12.04
N GLN A 256 14.58 8.49 -12.08
CA GLN A 256 14.18 9.34 -10.96
C GLN A 256 12.67 9.20 -10.68
N ASN A 257 11.86 9.13 -11.74
CA ASN A 257 10.42 8.99 -11.60
C ASN A 257 10.00 7.58 -11.16
N ILE A 258 10.70 6.53 -11.59
CA ILE A 258 10.50 5.17 -11.07
C ILE A 258 10.78 5.13 -9.57
N ALA A 259 11.90 5.71 -9.13
CA ALA A 259 12.24 5.81 -7.70
C ALA A 259 11.16 6.57 -6.92
N TYR A 260 10.69 7.70 -7.45
CA TYR A 260 9.60 8.47 -6.85
C TYR A 260 8.29 7.69 -6.75
N ILE A 261 7.87 7.00 -7.83
CA ILE A 261 6.65 6.18 -7.82
C ILE A 261 6.75 5.08 -6.76
N ARG A 262 7.91 4.41 -6.66
CA ARG A 262 8.15 3.36 -5.66
C ARG A 262 8.09 3.92 -4.23
N GLU A 263 8.69 5.07 -3.98
CA GLU A 263 8.63 5.73 -2.68
C GLU A 263 7.20 6.11 -2.30
N MET A 264 6.44 6.69 -3.23
CA MET A 264 5.03 7.03 -3.01
C MET A 264 4.14 5.80 -2.84
N ARG A 265 4.39 4.73 -3.60
CA ARG A 265 3.74 3.42 -3.44
C ARG A 265 3.95 2.91 -2.02
N ASP A 266 5.19 2.92 -1.56
CA ASP A 266 5.57 2.38 -0.25
C ASP A 266 4.97 3.20 0.89
N ASP A 267 4.94 4.53 0.77
CA ASP A 267 4.31 5.41 1.75
C ASP A 267 2.77 5.25 1.79
N LEU A 268 2.12 5.20 0.62
CA LEU A 268 0.68 4.92 0.52
C LEU A 268 0.33 3.54 1.11
N HIS A 269 1.12 2.52 0.78
CA HIS A 269 0.94 1.17 1.31
C HIS A 269 1.08 1.15 2.83
N GLN A 270 2.10 1.81 3.39
CA GLN A 270 2.28 1.97 4.83
C GLN A 270 1.10 2.68 5.51
N CYS A 271 0.54 3.71 4.87
CA CYS A 271 -0.61 4.43 5.40
C CYS A 271 -1.90 3.59 5.38
N LEU A 272 -2.05 2.71 4.38
CA LEU A 272 -3.24 1.86 4.20
C LEU A 272 -3.20 0.58 5.03
N MET A 273 -2.03 -0.03 5.23
CA MET A 273 -1.87 -1.30 5.94
C MET A 273 -2.56 -1.35 7.33
N PRO A 274 -2.48 -0.31 8.17
CA PRO A 274 -3.24 -0.24 9.42
C PRO A 274 -4.74 -0.47 9.30
N TRP A 275 -5.34 -0.06 8.20
CA TRP A 275 -6.78 -0.09 7.98
C TRP A 275 -7.27 -1.47 7.57
N GLU A 276 -6.39 -2.36 7.12
CA GLU A 276 -6.82 -3.59 6.46
C GLU A 276 -7.61 -4.51 7.40
N GLU A 277 -7.18 -4.67 8.65
CA GLU A 277 -7.94 -5.47 9.63
C GLU A 277 -9.33 -4.87 9.89
N LEU A 278 -9.41 -3.54 10.01
CA LEU A 278 -10.67 -2.85 10.24
C LEU A 278 -11.58 -2.99 9.00
N LEU A 279 -11.02 -2.85 7.80
CA LEU A 279 -11.73 -3.05 6.54
C LEU A 279 -12.29 -4.46 6.42
N GLU A 280 -11.51 -5.49 6.75
CA GLU A 280 -11.95 -6.88 6.74
C GLU A 280 -13.19 -7.08 7.65
N ASP A 281 -13.23 -6.47 8.84
CA ASP A 281 -14.39 -6.56 9.73
C ASP A 281 -15.63 -5.83 9.17
N TRP A 282 -15.44 -4.63 8.59
CA TRP A 282 -16.53 -3.88 7.97
C TRP A 282 -17.09 -4.62 6.76
N GLN A 283 -16.22 -5.21 5.93
CA GLN A 283 -16.64 -6.05 4.80
C GLN A 283 -17.39 -7.31 5.25
N ALA A 284 -16.94 -7.95 6.34
CA ALA A 284 -17.64 -9.11 6.89
C ALA A 284 -19.07 -8.76 7.38
N LEU A 285 -19.30 -7.52 7.83
CA LEU A 285 -20.61 -7.08 8.30
C LEU A 285 -21.48 -6.42 7.23
N GLN A 286 -20.88 -5.82 6.18
CA GLN A 286 -21.57 -5.00 5.16
C GLN A 286 -21.43 -5.50 3.72
N GLY A 287 -20.68 -6.58 3.48
CA GLY A 287 -20.32 -7.05 2.14
C GLY A 287 -21.53 -7.34 1.26
N ALA A 288 -21.31 -7.43 -0.06
CA ALA A 288 -22.36 -7.51 -1.09
C ALA A 288 -23.37 -8.67 -0.92
N GLU A 289 -23.04 -9.68 -0.11
CA GLU A 289 -23.87 -10.85 0.16
C GLU A 289 -24.57 -10.80 1.54
N MET A 290 -24.35 -9.75 2.33
CA MET A 290 -24.88 -9.60 3.69
C MET A 290 -26.13 -8.70 3.75
N PRO A 291 -27.03 -8.92 4.73
CA PRO A 291 -28.18 -8.05 4.94
C PRO A 291 -27.75 -6.60 5.25
N PRO A 292 -28.67 -5.62 5.10
CA PRO A 292 -28.43 -4.26 5.54
C PRO A 292 -27.92 -4.22 6.97
N LEU A 293 -27.11 -3.22 7.33
CA LEU A 293 -26.68 -3.06 8.71
C LEU A 293 -27.88 -2.98 9.63
N ASP A 294 -27.95 -3.94 10.54
CA ASP A 294 -28.97 -3.99 11.57
C ASP A 294 -28.38 -3.64 12.93
N LYS A 295 -29.25 -3.08 13.77
CA LYS A 295 -28.92 -2.83 15.16
C LYS A 295 -28.65 -4.15 15.87
N GLY A 296 -27.51 -4.27 16.54
CA GLY A 296 -27.24 -5.44 17.37
C GLY A 296 -25.80 -5.53 17.86
N PRO A 297 -25.48 -6.59 18.63
CA PRO A 297 -24.19 -6.74 19.30
C PRO A 297 -22.98 -6.74 18.35
N ALA A 298 -23.14 -7.26 17.12
CA ALA A 298 -22.08 -7.31 16.13
C ALA A 298 -21.68 -5.89 15.66
N LEU A 299 -22.67 -5.04 15.37
CA LEU A 299 -22.42 -3.65 14.98
C LEU A 299 -21.81 -2.85 16.14
N GLU A 300 -22.27 -3.05 17.38
CA GLU A 300 -21.72 -2.39 18.56
C GLU A 300 -20.25 -2.78 18.80
N ALA A 301 -19.91 -4.06 18.63
CA ALA A 301 -18.54 -4.54 18.72
C ALA A 301 -17.65 -3.91 17.63
N LEU A 302 -18.15 -3.83 16.39
CA LEU A 302 -17.43 -3.19 15.28
C LEU A 302 -17.24 -1.68 15.48
N LEU A 303 -18.26 -0.97 15.96
CA LEU A 303 -18.16 0.44 16.31
C LEU A 303 -17.13 0.67 17.43
N LYS A 304 -17.13 -0.18 18.45
CA LYS A 304 -16.13 -0.12 19.52
C LYS A 304 -14.71 -0.34 18.97
N LYS A 305 -14.51 -1.35 18.11
CA LYS A 305 -13.21 -1.61 17.46
C LYS A 305 -12.77 -0.41 16.61
N THR A 306 -13.69 0.14 15.81
CA THR A 306 -13.48 1.34 14.99
C THR A 306 -13.04 2.53 15.85
N TYR A 307 -13.72 2.80 16.96
CA TYR A 307 -13.35 3.88 17.88
C TYR A 307 -11.96 3.69 18.46
N HIS A 308 -11.61 2.49 18.94
CA HIS A 308 -10.29 2.22 19.53
C HIS A 308 -9.18 2.41 18.48
N PHE A 309 -9.39 1.92 17.27
CA PHE A 309 -8.48 2.13 16.14
C PHE A 309 -8.26 3.63 15.87
N LEU A 310 -9.35 4.38 15.69
CA LEU A 310 -9.30 5.80 15.36
C LEU A 310 -8.71 6.66 16.48
N ALA A 311 -9.18 6.47 17.71
CA ALA A 311 -8.74 7.24 18.87
C ALA A 311 -7.25 7.05 19.13
N ARG A 312 -6.73 5.83 18.92
CA ARG A 312 -5.33 5.57 19.14
C ARG A 312 -4.43 6.16 18.06
N ARG A 313 -4.75 5.91 16.79
CA ARG A 313 -3.87 6.29 15.68
C ARG A 313 -4.04 7.76 15.28
N PHE A 314 -5.22 8.33 15.48
CA PHE A 314 -5.61 9.62 14.91
C PHE A 314 -6.21 10.61 15.91
N SER A 315 -6.03 10.41 17.22
CA SER A 315 -6.37 11.48 18.18
C SER A 315 -5.66 12.79 17.84
N GLN A 316 -6.27 13.92 18.20
CA GLN A 316 -5.67 15.25 17.99
C GLN A 316 -4.29 15.40 18.65
N ALA A 317 -3.99 14.62 19.70
CA ALA A 317 -2.65 14.56 20.29
C ALA A 317 -1.64 13.80 19.40
N SER A 318 -2.09 12.77 18.67
CA SER A 318 -1.29 12.01 17.70
C SER A 318 -1.06 12.77 16.38
N GLN A 319 -1.91 13.77 16.04
CA GLN A 319 -1.74 14.60 14.84
C GLN A 319 -0.37 15.32 14.81
N TRP A 320 0.25 15.59 15.95
CA TRP A 320 1.62 16.15 16.00
C TRP A 320 2.71 15.17 15.52
N LYS A 321 2.46 13.84 15.53
CA LYS A 321 3.42 12.83 15.04
C LYS A 321 3.24 12.52 13.55
N LEU A 322 2.01 12.50 13.04
CA LEU A 322 1.72 12.25 11.61
C LEU A 322 1.94 13.51 10.74
N ALA A 323 1.61 14.71 11.24
CA ALA A 323 1.90 15.97 10.54
C ALA A 323 3.41 16.26 10.37
N ASN A 324 4.26 15.52 11.09
CA ASN A 324 5.72 15.61 10.98
C ASN A 324 6.33 14.64 9.96
N ARG A 325 5.54 13.77 9.30
CA ARG A 325 6.01 13.02 8.15
C ARG A 325 6.05 13.98 6.95
N ARG A 326 7.22 14.60 6.74
CA ARG A 326 7.43 15.39 5.52
C ARG A 326 7.18 14.49 4.31
N PRO A 327 6.45 14.96 3.28
CA PRO A 327 6.48 14.28 2.00
C PRO A 327 7.95 14.15 1.57
N PRO A 328 8.30 13.06 0.89
CA PRO A 328 9.63 12.91 0.34
C PRO A 328 9.97 14.10 -0.56
N LYS A 329 11.22 14.53 -0.49
CA LYS A 329 11.71 15.77 -1.12
C LYS A 329 11.83 15.64 -2.63
#